data_AF-A0A316MUA6-F1
#
_entry.id   AF-A0A316MUA6-F1
#
_cell.length_a   1.000
_cell.length_b   1.000
_cell.length_c   1.000
_cell.angle_alpha   90.00
_cell.angle_beta   90.00
_cell.angle_gamma   90.00
#
_symmetry.space_group_name_H-M   'P 1'
#
loop_
_entity.id
_entity.type
_entity.pdbx_description
1 polymer ?
#
loop_
_entity_poly.entity_id
_entity_poly.type
_entity_poly.pdbx_seq_one_letter_code
_entity_poly.pdbx_strand_id
1 'polypeptide(L)'
;MDLRKIREQLGRIRVYYLKGDTLRALASAVMALRDLSRAGNLPTELRSMVREGVGYLARDEELKRHLKRPLAYQPGQEKALFLQLGAAYKEMAAQAGLESREETFARKQKLDRALILGQRLVAQGKFSEAEEAFREAVSCYRDEHRLFQMIAGAFMEAGQPRRAIDYLRRAVEVEPDNAAARDMLEEVSAGR
;
A
#
# COMPACT_ATOMS: atom_id res chain seq x y z
N MET A 1 22.59 10.47 8.15
CA MET A 1 21.78 9.74 9.15
C MET A 1 21.00 10.78 9.94
N ASP A 2 19.67 10.77 9.86
CA ASP A 2 18.83 11.79 10.50
C ASP A 2 18.39 11.32 11.90
N LEU A 3 19.12 11.76 12.93
CA LEU A 3 18.90 11.36 14.31
C LEU A 3 17.52 11.79 14.84
N ARG A 4 16.95 12.88 14.33
CA ARG A 4 15.62 13.35 14.73
C ARG A 4 14.56 12.37 14.28
N LYS A 5 14.62 11.93 13.01
CA LYS A 5 13.70 10.93 12.47
C LYS A 5 13.80 9.59 13.21
N ILE A 6 15.01 9.17 13.57
CA ILE A 6 15.19 7.91 14.32
C ILE A 6 14.53 8.00 15.71
N ARG A 7 14.75 9.10 16.45
CA ARG A 7 14.10 9.33 17.76
C ARG A 7 12.58 9.29 17.62
N GLU A 8 12.05 9.95 16.60
CA GLU A 8 10.61 9.97 16.35
C GLU A 8 10.06 8.57 16.09
N GLN A 9 10.72 7.77 15.24
CA GLN A 9 10.31 6.39 14.98
C GLN A 9 10.37 5.52 16.23
N LEU A 10 11.43 5.65 17.05
CA LEU A 10 11.54 4.92 18.31
C LEU A 10 10.44 5.31 19.31
N GLY A 11 10.10 6.61 19.41
CA GLY A 11 9.02 7.09 20.27
C GLY A 11 7.63 6.60 19.85
N ARG A 12 7.40 6.43 18.54
CA ARG A 12 6.15 5.90 17.99
C ARG A 12 5.88 4.44 18.36
N ILE A 13 6.91 3.63 18.63
CA ILE A 13 6.76 2.22 19.01
C ILE A 13 5.84 2.08 20.22
N ARG A 14 6.12 2.82 21.30
CA ARG A 14 5.30 2.81 22.52
C ARG A 14 3.87 3.26 22.24
N VAL A 15 3.71 4.32 21.44
CA VAL A 15 2.39 4.87 21.13
C VAL A 15 1.51 3.85 20.40
N TYR A 16 2.05 3.17 19.39
CA TYR A 16 1.31 2.16 18.65
C TYR A 16 1.06 0.90 19.46
N TYR A 17 2.04 0.45 20.26
CA TYR A 17 1.86 -0.67 21.18
C TYR A 17 0.72 -0.43 22.17
N LEU A 18 0.66 0.75 22.80
CA LEU A 18 -0.41 1.10 23.74
C LEU A 18 -1.80 1.21 23.07
N LYS A 19 -1.85 1.40 21.75
CA LYS A 19 -3.08 1.37 20.96
C LYS A 19 -3.45 -0.04 20.48
N GLY A 20 -2.64 -1.06 20.77
CA GLY A 20 -2.81 -2.42 20.26
C GLY A 20 -2.53 -2.57 18.76
N ASP A 21 -1.82 -1.60 18.15
CA ASP A 21 -1.47 -1.64 16.73
C ASP A 21 -0.05 -2.20 16.56
N THR A 22 0.06 -3.52 16.74
CA THR A 22 1.33 -4.27 16.71
C THR A 22 2.08 -4.05 15.41
N LEU A 23 1.37 -4.04 14.28
CA LEU A 23 1.97 -3.93 12.95
C LEU A 23 2.60 -2.55 12.72
N ARG A 24 1.96 -1.45 13.17
CA ARG A 24 2.56 -0.11 13.10
C ARG A 24 3.68 0.10 14.11
N ALA A 25 3.57 -0.49 15.31
CA ALA A 25 4.64 -0.49 16.30
C ALA A 25 5.90 -1.15 15.73
N LEU A 26 5.72 -2.31 15.10
CA LEU A 26 6.76 -3.08 14.44
C LEU A 26 7.35 -2.35 13.23
N ALA A 27 6.52 -1.74 12.38
CA ALA A 27 6.97 -0.93 11.24
C ALA A 27 7.90 0.20 11.70
N SER A 28 7.52 0.91 12.77
CA SER A 28 8.30 2.02 13.35
C SER A 28 9.67 1.53 13.86
N ALA A 29 9.69 0.37 14.52
CA ALA A 29 10.92 -0.27 14.99
C ALA A 29 11.85 -0.70 13.83
N VAL A 30 11.30 -1.33 12.78
CA VAL A 30 12.05 -1.74 11.59
C VAL A 30 12.65 -0.53 10.88
N MET A 31 11.92 0.57 10.74
CA MET A 31 12.42 1.81 10.15
C MET A 31 13.58 2.41 10.94
N ALA A 32 13.44 2.53 12.27
CA ALA A 32 14.49 3.03 13.13
C ALA A 32 15.75 2.15 13.06
N LEU A 33 15.58 0.83 13.18
CA LEU A 33 16.70 -0.12 13.18
C LEU A 33 17.39 -0.25 11.84
N ARG A 34 16.68 -0.07 10.72
CA ARG A 34 17.31 -0.01 9.39
C ARG A 34 18.36 1.09 9.34
N ASP A 35 17.99 2.27 9.81
CA ASP A 35 18.86 3.45 9.77
C ASP A 35 20.00 3.32 10.82
N LEU A 36 19.72 2.72 11.98
CA LEU A 36 20.72 2.43 13.02
C LEU A 36 21.67 1.27 12.67
N SER A 37 21.25 0.30 11.87
CA SER A 37 22.08 -0.84 11.45
C SER A 37 23.29 -0.45 10.61
N ARG A 38 23.28 0.78 10.08
CA ARG A 38 24.37 1.40 9.32
C ARG A 38 25.25 2.31 10.19
N ALA A 39 24.88 2.51 11.46
CA ALA A 39 25.61 3.30 12.42
C ALA A 39 26.59 2.40 13.19
N GLY A 40 27.82 2.86 13.38
CA GLY A 40 28.83 2.14 14.16
C GLY A 40 28.60 2.26 15.67
N ASN A 41 28.64 3.48 16.20
CA ASN A 41 28.47 3.74 17.63
C ASN A 41 27.22 4.58 17.90
N LEU A 42 26.39 4.10 18.82
CA LEU A 42 25.08 4.68 19.12
C LEU A 42 25.16 5.55 20.39
N PRO A 43 24.65 6.79 20.35
CA PRO A 43 24.44 7.58 21.55
C PRO A 43 23.65 6.78 22.61
N THR A 44 24.04 6.95 23.87
CA THR A 44 23.41 6.23 25.01
C THR A 44 21.89 6.44 25.06
N GLU A 45 21.43 7.65 24.73
CA GLU A 45 20.01 7.99 24.58
C GLU A 45 19.29 7.05 23.59
N LEU A 46 19.83 6.90 22.37
CA LEU A 46 19.22 6.05 21.34
C LEU A 46 19.25 4.57 21.73
N ARG A 47 20.32 4.10 22.38
CA ARG A 47 20.36 2.73 22.93
C ARG A 47 19.27 2.51 23.96
N SER A 48 19.00 3.51 24.80
CA SER A 48 17.92 3.45 25.78
C SER A 48 16.55 3.37 25.10
N MET A 49 16.32 4.20 24.09
CA MET A 49 15.06 4.20 23.33
C MET A 49 14.85 2.89 22.56
N VAL A 50 15.89 2.32 21.96
CA VAL A 50 15.82 1.00 21.31
C VAL A 50 15.48 -0.07 22.35
N ARG A 51 16.15 -0.08 23.50
CA ARG A 51 15.88 -1.03 24.59
C ARG A 51 14.42 -0.94 25.06
N GLU A 52 13.91 0.27 25.25
CA GLU A 52 12.53 0.50 25.68
C GLU A 52 11.54 0.01 24.61
N GLY A 53 11.73 0.40 23.35
CA GLY A 53 10.90 -0.02 22.23
C GLY A 53 10.86 -1.54 22.06
N VAL A 54 12.03 -2.19 22.12
CA VAL A 54 12.13 -3.66 22.09
C VAL A 54 11.47 -4.29 23.32
N GLY A 55 11.53 -3.65 24.48
CA GLY A 55 10.86 -4.10 25.69
C GLY A 55 9.34 -4.16 25.56
N TYR A 56 8.72 -3.17 24.90
CA TYR A 56 7.29 -3.22 24.57
C TYR A 56 6.99 -4.34 23.57
N LEU A 57 7.73 -4.41 22.47
CA LEU A 57 7.54 -5.43 21.44
C LEU A 57 7.75 -6.85 21.98
N ALA A 58 8.69 -7.07 22.90
CA ALA A 58 8.93 -8.36 23.53
C ALA A 58 7.77 -8.83 24.43
N ARG A 59 6.88 -7.93 24.86
CA ARG A 59 5.68 -8.23 25.65
C ARG A 59 4.44 -8.47 24.78
N ASP A 60 4.54 -8.23 23.49
CA ASP A 60 3.42 -8.38 22.56
C ASP A 60 3.20 -9.86 22.19
N GLU A 61 2.04 -10.40 22.55
CA GLU A 61 1.71 -11.82 22.32
C GLU A 61 1.43 -12.14 20.85
N GLU A 62 0.99 -11.16 20.07
CA GLU A 62 0.79 -11.33 18.64
C GLU A 62 2.15 -11.43 17.96
N LEU A 63 3.05 -10.49 18.23
CA LEU A 63 4.40 -10.50 17.67
C LEU A 63 5.18 -11.77 18.04
N LYS A 64 5.05 -12.27 19.28
CA LYS A 64 5.71 -13.51 19.72
C LYS A 64 5.42 -14.70 18.82
N ARG A 65 4.22 -14.79 18.24
CA ARG A 65 3.84 -15.90 17.34
C ARG A 65 4.62 -15.88 16.03
N HIS A 66 5.07 -14.70 15.60
CA HIS A 66 5.83 -14.48 14.37
C HIS A 66 7.35 -14.39 14.59
N LEU A 67 7.81 -14.53 15.83
CA LEU A 67 9.22 -14.48 16.17
C LEU A 67 9.81 -15.89 16.25
N LYS A 68 10.87 -16.13 15.48
CA LYS A 68 11.64 -17.39 15.55
C LYS A 68 12.44 -17.55 16.85
N ARG A 69 12.68 -16.46 17.58
CA ARG A 69 13.41 -16.43 18.86
C ARG A 69 12.96 -15.25 19.71
N PRO A 70 13.13 -15.30 21.04
CA PRO A 70 12.81 -14.18 21.91
C PRO A 70 13.54 -12.89 21.49
N LEU A 71 12.85 -11.76 21.65
CA LEU A 71 13.48 -10.46 21.41
C LEU A 71 14.34 -10.06 22.61
N ALA A 72 15.61 -9.81 22.33
CA ALA A 72 16.54 -9.23 23.27
C ALA A 72 17.40 -8.21 22.53
N TYR A 73 17.66 -7.07 23.18
CA TYR A 73 18.53 -6.03 22.62
C TYR A 73 19.87 -6.01 23.34
N GLN A 74 20.95 -6.15 22.56
CA GLN A 74 22.31 -5.88 22.99
C GLN A 74 22.93 -4.82 22.06
N PRO A 75 23.66 -3.83 22.61
CA PRO A 75 24.36 -2.85 21.78
C PRO A 75 25.29 -3.53 20.77
N GLY A 76 25.26 -3.09 19.52
CA GLY A 76 26.04 -3.68 18.42
C GLY A 76 25.31 -4.79 17.66
N GLN A 77 24.11 -5.19 18.10
CA GLN A 77 23.26 -6.18 17.41
C GLN A 77 22.11 -5.55 16.63
N GLU A 78 22.14 -4.25 16.37
CA GLU A 78 21.06 -3.52 15.69
C GLU A 78 20.75 -4.11 14.32
N LYS A 79 21.77 -4.57 13.59
CA LYS A 79 21.60 -5.27 12.31
C LYS A 79 20.88 -6.62 12.48
N ALA A 80 21.23 -7.40 13.50
CA ALA A 80 20.58 -8.68 13.76
C ALA A 80 19.12 -8.49 14.19
N LEU A 81 18.88 -7.49 15.05
CA LEU A 81 17.54 -7.09 15.50
C LEU A 81 16.69 -6.56 14.34
N PHE A 82 17.26 -5.73 13.46
CA PHE A 82 16.62 -5.26 12.23
C PHE A 82 16.16 -6.42 11.35
N LEU A 83 17.01 -7.42 11.13
CA LEU A 83 16.68 -8.59 10.32
C LEU A 83 15.57 -9.43 10.95
N GLN A 84 15.61 -9.63 12.27
CA GLN A 84 14.60 -10.40 12.99
C GLN A 84 13.23 -9.72 12.97
N LEU A 85 13.17 -8.43 13.33
CA LEU A 85 11.92 -7.67 13.32
C LEU A 85 11.42 -7.41 11.90
N GLY A 86 12.31 -7.24 10.93
CA GLY A 86 11.95 -7.10 9.52
C GLY A 86 11.31 -8.36 8.94
N ALA A 87 11.78 -9.54 9.34
CA ALA A 87 11.16 -10.81 8.95
C ALA A 87 9.76 -10.96 9.55
N ALA A 88 9.61 -10.73 10.86
CA ALA A 88 8.31 -10.77 11.52
C ALA A 88 7.33 -9.74 10.92
N TYR A 89 7.80 -8.53 10.59
CA TYR A 89 6.99 -7.50 9.95
C TYR A 89 6.45 -7.95 8.60
N LYS A 90 7.32 -8.54 7.75
CA LYS A 90 6.90 -9.04 6.44
C LYS A 90 5.84 -10.14 6.56
N GLU A 91 6.02 -11.06 7.51
CA GLU A 91 5.07 -12.15 7.75
C GLU A 91 3.71 -11.61 8.23
N MET A 92 3.71 -10.74 9.23
CA MET A 92 2.50 -10.11 9.76
C MET A 92 1.81 -9.22 8.73
N ALA A 93 2.57 -8.45 7.95
CA ALA A 93 2.02 -7.63 6.87
C ALA A 93 1.36 -8.48 5.79
N ALA A 94 1.99 -9.59 5.40
CA ALA A 94 1.43 -10.54 4.44
C ALA A 94 0.14 -11.18 4.97
N GLN A 95 0.09 -11.57 6.24
CA GLN A 95 -1.11 -12.11 6.87
C GLN A 95 -2.23 -11.06 6.99
N ALA A 96 -1.89 -9.80 7.23
CA ALA A 96 -2.83 -8.68 7.24
C ALA A 96 -3.29 -8.26 5.84
N GLY A 97 -2.86 -8.95 4.78
CA GLY A 97 -3.20 -8.62 3.39
C GLY A 97 -2.60 -7.31 2.89
N LEU A 98 -1.57 -6.79 3.57
CA LEU A 98 -0.81 -5.65 3.09
C LEU A 98 0.16 -6.11 2.01
N GLU A 99 -0.02 -5.57 0.80
CA GLU A 99 0.89 -5.80 -0.31
C GLU A 99 2.28 -5.23 0.03
N SER A 100 3.32 -6.01 -0.22
CA SER A 100 4.68 -5.49 -0.22
C SER A 100 4.84 -4.39 -1.27
N ARG A 101 5.91 -3.60 -1.16
CA ARG A 101 6.21 -2.57 -2.16
C ARG A 101 6.38 -3.16 -3.57
N GLU A 102 6.95 -4.35 -3.66
CA GLU A 102 7.17 -5.07 -4.92
C GLU A 102 5.84 -5.56 -5.50
N GLU A 103 4.96 -6.13 -4.68
CA GLU A 103 3.62 -6.56 -5.09
C GLU A 103 2.73 -5.38 -5.48
N THR A 104 2.75 -4.30 -4.71
CA THR A 104 2.04 -3.05 -5.05
C THR A 104 2.52 -2.52 -6.39
N PHE A 105 3.85 -2.47 -6.59
CA PHE A 105 4.44 -2.02 -7.84
C PHE A 105 4.07 -2.92 -9.02
N ALA A 106 4.17 -4.25 -8.85
CA ALA A 106 3.80 -5.22 -9.87
C ALA A 106 2.32 -5.15 -10.23
N ARG A 107 1.42 -5.03 -9.24
CA ARG A 107 -0.02 -4.84 -9.43
C ARG A 107 -0.30 -3.58 -10.22
N LYS A 108 0.29 -2.44 -9.84
CA LYS A 108 0.12 -1.16 -10.55
C LYS A 108 0.63 -1.24 -11.99
N GLN A 109 1.81 -1.83 -12.21
CA GLN A 109 2.34 -2.03 -13.56
C GLN A 109 1.41 -2.91 -14.41
N LYS A 110 0.86 -3.98 -13.82
CA LYS A 110 -0.10 -4.86 -14.50
C LYS A 110 -1.39 -4.10 -14.84
N LEU A 111 -1.92 -3.31 -13.91
CA LEU A 111 -3.08 -2.44 -14.11
C LEU A 111 -2.83 -1.47 -15.27
N ASP A 112 -1.73 -0.72 -15.23
CA ASP A 112 -1.38 0.27 -16.25
C ASP A 112 -1.24 -0.37 -17.63
N ARG A 113 -0.56 -1.52 -17.71
CA ARG A 113 -0.41 -2.27 -18.97
C ARG A 113 -1.76 -2.69 -19.54
N ALA A 114 -2.65 -3.23 -18.71
CA ALA A 114 -3.97 -3.66 -19.13
C ALA A 114 -4.85 -2.48 -19.56
N LEU A 115 -4.77 -1.35 -18.85
CA LEU A 115 -5.46 -0.11 -19.20
C LEU A 115 -5.01 0.45 -20.55
N ILE A 116 -3.69 0.55 -20.78
CA ILE A 116 -3.13 1.03 -22.05
C ILE A 116 -3.51 0.10 -23.21
N LEU A 117 -3.50 -1.22 -22.98
CA LEU A 117 -3.94 -2.20 -23.98
C LEU A 117 -5.42 -1.98 -24.34
N GLY A 118 -6.29 -1.85 -23.33
CA GLY A 118 -7.71 -1.60 -23.55
C GLY A 118 -7.95 -0.30 -24.33
N GLN A 119 -7.30 0.80 -23.96
CA GLN A 119 -7.40 2.07 -24.69
C GLN A 119 -6.96 1.95 -26.15
N ARG A 120 -5.87 1.22 -26.42
CA ARG A 120 -5.40 0.96 -27.78
C ARG A 120 -6.41 0.14 -28.58
N LEU A 121 -7.02 -0.88 -27.97
CA LEU A 121 -8.03 -1.72 -28.62
C LEU A 121 -9.30 -0.93 -28.92
N VAL A 122 -9.72 -0.03 -28.02
CA VAL A 122 -10.82 0.91 -28.26
C VAL A 122 -10.53 1.80 -29.47
N ALA A 123 -9.33 2.38 -29.55
CA ALA A 123 -8.92 3.21 -30.69
C ALA A 123 -8.88 2.44 -32.02
N GLN A 124 -8.74 1.10 -31.97
CA GLN A 124 -8.82 0.21 -33.14
C GLN A 124 -10.25 -0.27 -33.44
N GLY A 125 -11.26 0.14 -32.67
CA GLY A 125 -12.64 -0.34 -32.79
C GLY A 125 -12.89 -1.75 -32.27
N LYS A 126 -11.90 -2.37 -31.61
CA LYS A 126 -11.96 -3.74 -31.08
C LYS A 126 -12.55 -3.76 -29.67
N PHE A 127 -13.82 -3.38 -29.56
CA PHE A 127 -14.43 -3.10 -28.26
C PHE A 127 -14.54 -4.32 -27.34
N SER A 128 -14.81 -5.52 -27.87
CA SER A 128 -14.90 -6.73 -27.04
C SER A 128 -13.55 -7.14 -26.45
N GLU A 129 -12.47 -7.07 -27.23
CA GLU A 129 -11.10 -7.31 -26.74
C GLU A 129 -10.69 -6.23 -25.72
N ALA A 130 -11.10 -4.98 -25.95
CA ALA A 130 -10.84 -3.89 -25.01
C ALA A 130 -11.50 -4.13 -23.64
N GLU A 131 -12.73 -4.65 -23.61
CA GLU A 131 -13.41 -5.00 -22.36
C GLU A 131 -12.69 -6.10 -21.58
N GLU A 132 -12.06 -7.06 -22.25
CA GLU A 132 -11.24 -8.07 -21.58
C GLU A 132 -10.00 -7.45 -20.93
N ALA A 133 -9.30 -6.56 -21.64
CA ALA A 133 -8.16 -5.83 -21.10
C ALA A 133 -8.57 -4.91 -19.93
N PHE A 134 -9.69 -4.20 -20.04
CA PHE A 134 -10.21 -3.38 -18.96
C PHE A 134 -10.65 -4.21 -17.76
N ARG A 135 -11.21 -5.41 -17.96
CA ARG A 135 -11.53 -6.34 -16.87
C ARG A 135 -10.28 -6.78 -16.11
N GLU A 136 -9.18 -7.02 -16.82
CA GLU A 136 -7.88 -7.29 -16.18
C GLU A 136 -7.38 -6.08 -15.37
N ALA A 137 -7.48 -4.86 -15.90
CA ALA A 137 -7.11 -3.64 -15.17
C ALA A 137 -7.95 -3.47 -13.90
N VAL A 138 -9.27 -3.67 -14.00
CA VAL A 138 -10.21 -3.62 -12.87
C VAL A 138 -9.95 -4.72 -11.85
N SER A 139 -9.50 -5.92 -12.27
CA SER A 139 -9.11 -6.97 -11.32
C SER A 139 -7.90 -6.59 -10.46
N CYS A 140 -7.10 -5.63 -10.93
CA CYS A 140 -5.94 -5.11 -10.22
C CYS A 140 -6.26 -3.87 -9.39
N TYR A 141 -7.50 -3.36 -9.39
CA TYR A 141 -7.90 -2.16 -8.65
C TYR A 141 -7.83 -2.36 -7.13
N ARG A 142 -7.27 -1.39 -6.42
CA ARG A 142 -7.37 -1.29 -4.94
C ARG A 142 -7.87 0.08 -4.49
N ASP A 143 -7.37 1.15 -5.11
CA ASP A 143 -7.69 2.53 -4.73
C ASP A 143 -7.37 3.54 -5.85
N GLU A 144 -7.25 3.03 -7.08
CA GLU A 144 -6.93 3.82 -8.26
C GLU A 144 -8.23 4.34 -8.88
N HIS A 145 -9.02 5.12 -8.14
CA HIS A 145 -10.39 5.51 -8.48
C HIS A 145 -10.58 6.08 -9.90
N ARG A 146 -9.58 6.84 -10.38
CA ARG A 146 -9.54 7.38 -11.74
C ARG A 146 -9.60 6.31 -12.83
N LEU A 147 -9.28 5.05 -12.52
CA LEU A 147 -9.33 3.92 -13.46
C LEU A 147 -10.69 3.84 -14.16
N PHE A 148 -11.79 3.91 -13.41
CA PHE A 148 -13.12 3.77 -13.98
C PHE A 148 -13.47 4.93 -14.93
N GLN A 149 -13.10 6.15 -14.56
CA GLN A 149 -13.25 7.33 -15.41
C GLN A 149 -12.41 7.21 -16.70
N MET A 150 -11.17 6.72 -16.60
CA MET A 150 -10.30 6.54 -17.77
C MET A 150 -10.83 5.50 -18.75
N ILE A 151 -11.40 4.39 -18.24
CA ILE A 151 -12.03 3.37 -19.08
C ILE A 151 -13.29 3.93 -19.74
N ALA A 152 -14.14 4.62 -18.97
CA ALA A 152 -15.34 5.26 -19.49
C ALA A 152 -15.01 6.30 -20.58
N GLY A 153 -14.04 7.18 -20.32
CA GLY A 153 -13.59 8.19 -21.26
C GLY A 153 -13.14 7.60 -22.59
N ALA A 154 -12.39 6.48 -22.56
CA ALA A 154 -11.99 5.80 -23.79
C ALA A 154 -13.19 5.35 -24.64
N PHE A 155 -14.22 4.76 -24.02
CA PHE A 155 -15.44 4.37 -24.74
C PHE A 155 -16.26 5.57 -25.22
N MET A 156 -16.31 6.66 -24.44
CA MET A 156 -16.98 7.90 -24.83
C MET A 156 -16.33 8.52 -26.06
N GLU A 157 -15.00 8.66 -26.07
CA GLU A 157 -14.23 9.17 -27.21
C GLU A 157 -14.41 8.33 -28.48
N ALA A 158 -14.63 7.02 -28.32
CA ALA A 158 -14.91 6.10 -29.42
C ALA A 158 -16.39 6.04 -29.85
N GLY A 159 -17.25 6.90 -29.29
CA GLY A 159 -18.68 6.93 -29.62
C GLY A 159 -19.44 5.69 -29.16
N GLN A 160 -18.97 5.03 -28.09
CA GLN A 160 -19.59 3.84 -27.48
C GLN A 160 -20.16 4.14 -26.08
N PRO A 161 -21.07 5.12 -25.93
CA PRO A 161 -21.54 5.58 -24.62
C PRO A 161 -22.22 4.47 -23.81
N ARG A 162 -22.91 3.53 -24.48
CA ARG A 162 -23.55 2.37 -23.82
C ARG A 162 -22.56 1.48 -23.05
N ARG A 163 -21.33 1.32 -23.55
CA ARG A 163 -20.27 0.54 -22.87
C ARG A 163 -19.61 1.31 -21.72
N ALA A 164 -19.72 2.64 -21.72
CA ALA A 164 -19.17 3.49 -20.67
C ALA A 164 -20.03 3.55 -19.40
N ILE A 165 -21.35 3.31 -19.49
CA ILE A 165 -22.33 3.52 -18.40
C ILE A 165 -21.91 2.83 -17.10
N ASP A 166 -21.57 1.54 -17.16
CA ASP A 166 -21.29 0.78 -15.94
C ASP A 166 -19.98 1.26 -15.28
N TYR A 167 -19.00 1.68 -16.08
CA TYR A 167 -17.77 2.27 -15.56
C TYR A 167 -18.00 3.67 -14.98
N LEU A 168 -18.85 4.50 -15.60
CA LEU A 168 -19.22 5.81 -15.07
C LEU A 168 -19.97 5.71 -13.74
N ARG A 169 -20.91 4.76 -13.62
CA ARG A 169 -21.60 4.49 -12.35
C ARG A 169 -20.62 4.13 -11.25
N ARG A 170 -19.70 3.20 -11.53
CA ARG A 170 -18.66 2.83 -10.57
C ARG A 170 -17.74 4.00 -10.23
N ALA A 171 -17.41 4.86 -11.19
CA ALA A 171 -16.60 6.05 -10.94
C ALA A 171 -17.29 7.00 -9.95
N VAL A 172 -18.59 7.26 -10.11
CA VAL A 172 -19.38 8.11 -9.19
C VAL A 172 -19.59 7.43 -7.83
N GLU A 173 -19.73 6.10 -7.79
CA GLU A 173 -19.83 5.36 -6.52
C GLU A 173 -18.55 5.44 -5.68
N VAL A 174 -17.37 5.33 -6.31
CA VAL A 174 -16.08 5.36 -5.58
C VAL A 174 -15.59 6.79 -5.32
N GLU A 175 -15.89 7.72 -6.22
CA GLU A 175 -15.62 9.15 -6.05
C GLU A 175 -16.91 9.96 -6.28
N PRO A 176 -17.76 10.10 -5.25
CA PRO A 176 -18.97 10.90 -5.34
C PRO A 176 -18.72 12.34 -5.76
N ASP A 177 -17.53 12.88 -5.50
CA ASP A 177 -17.11 14.25 -5.84
C ASP A 177 -16.53 14.41 -7.25
N ASN A 178 -16.44 13.33 -8.04
CA ASN A 178 -15.93 13.38 -9.42
C ASN A 178 -16.98 13.99 -10.36
N ALA A 179 -16.97 15.32 -10.47
CA ALA A 179 -17.90 16.08 -11.33
C ALA A 179 -17.86 15.60 -12.79
N ALA A 180 -16.67 15.35 -13.33
CA ALA A 180 -16.52 14.90 -14.72
C ALA A 180 -17.19 13.52 -14.97
N ALA A 181 -17.08 12.58 -14.02
CA ALA A 181 -17.77 11.30 -14.13
C ALA A 181 -19.30 11.44 -14.02
N ARG A 182 -19.78 12.37 -13.18
CA ARG A 182 -21.22 12.70 -13.09
C ARG A 182 -21.74 13.32 -14.38
N ASP A 183 -21.05 14.33 -14.91
CA ASP A 183 -21.44 15.02 -16.15
C ASP A 183 -21.50 14.03 -17.33
N MET A 184 -20.49 13.16 -17.46
CA MET A 184 -20.49 12.11 -18.48
C MET A 184 -21.63 11.11 -18.28
N LEU A 185 -21.95 10.73 -17.03
CA LEU A 185 -23.05 9.80 -16.75
C LEU A 185 -24.41 10.43 -17.08
N GLU A 186 -24.60 11.70 -16.77
CA GLU A 186 -25.79 12.47 -17.12
C GLU A 186 -25.95 12.54 -18.64
N GLU A 187 -24.90 12.94 -19.37
CA GLU A 187 -24.89 13.00 -20.84
C GLU A 187 -25.31 11.67 -21.47
N VAL A 188 -24.71 10.57 -21.04
CA VAL A 188 -25.01 9.23 -21.56
C VAL A 188 -26.43 8.77 -21.19
N SER A 189 -26.92 9.16 -20.01
CA SER A 189 -28.26 8.78 -19.55
C SER A 189 -29.38 9.59 -20.22
N ALA A 190 -29.10 10.85 -20.58
CA ALA A 190 -30.02 11.76 -21.24
C ALA A 190 -30.12 11.51 -22.75
N GLY A 191 -29.05 11.02 -23.38
CA GLY A 191 -29.02 10.65 -24.80
C GLY A 191 -29.68 9.30 -25.17
N ARG A 192 -30.67 8.84 -24.39
CA ARG A 192 -31.42 7.59 -24.67
C ARG A 192 -32.40 7.72 -25.83
#